data_AF-A0A5B7HJ76-F1
#
_entry.id   AF-A0A5B7HJ76-F1
#
_cell.length_a   1.000
_cell.length_b   1.000
_cell.length_c   1.000
_cell.angle_alpha   90.00
_cell.angle_beta   90.00
_cell.angle_gamma   90.00
#
_symmetry.space_group_name_H-M   'P 1'
#
loop_
_entity.id
_entity.type
_entity.pdbx_description
1 polymer ?
#
loop_
_entity_poly.entity_id
_entity_poly.type
_entity_poly.pdbx_seq_one_letter_code
_entity_poly.pdbx_strand_id
1 'polypeptide(L)'
;MFLIFYILLCPSSSSADTPFPTVSHREMPLRPAILTNHQIMGSAMFTTPIMVIAGTRGHTSLSDLTLTLQTVLGQPGVQNKYVVVVYDPRHIPDVFALSRLFNFSSKAIVPQNFNDTMQYYEVMQVVFETAHAAFPESPYITIVEAGLLLAPDFLAYTASLLPLLHDPNILGISAWNPNGYLNVSTRPDLAYRVEDFPGMAFTLRMDTYLKELRTKMKECCNRR
;
A
#
# COMPACT_ATOMS: atom_id res chain seq x y z
N MET A 1 -7.76 10.75 -8.45
CA MET A 1 -8.18 9.57 -9.21
C MET A 1 -7.26 9.32 -10.40
N PHE A 2 -5.96 9.12 -10.13
CA PHE A 2 -5.27 8.03 -10.84
C PHE A 2 -5.79 6.75 -10.21
N LEU A 3 -6.98 6.38 -10.68
CA LEU A 3 -7.71 5.16 -10.39
C LEU A 3 -8.68 5.00 -11.56
N ILE A 4 -8.11 4.84 -12.76
CA ILE A 4 -8.76 4.10 -13.82
C ILE A 4 -7.88 2.88 -14.02
N PHE A 5 -8.32 1.73 -13.52
CA PHE A 5 -8.37 0.53 -14.33
C PHE A 5 -9.63 -0.25 -13.99
N TYR A 6 -10.24 -0.73 -15.06
CA TYR A 6 -11.35 -1.66 -15.09
C TYR A 6 -11.15 -2.79 -14.08
N ILE A 7 -12.09 -2.93 -13.14
CA ILE A 7 -12.51 -4.26 -12.75
C ILE A 7 -13.37 -4.74 -13.93
N LEU A 8 -12.79 -5.51 -14.84
CA LEU A 8 -13.60 -6.41 -15.64
C LEU A 8 -13.89 -7.62 -14.78
N LEU A 9 -14.97 -7.55 -14.00
CA LEU A 9 -15.91 -8.66 -13.89
C LEU A 9 -17.34 -8.11 -13.85
N CYS A 10 -18.04 -8.45 -14.93
CA CYS A 10 -19.42 -8.14 -15.32
C CYS A 10 -19.69 -6.72 -15.88
N PRO A 11 -19.88 -6.55 -17.20
CA PRO A 11 -20.76 -5.49 -17.66
C PRO A 11 -22.18 -5.83 -17.18
N SER A 12 -22.84 -4.87 -16.53
CA SER A 12 -24.30 -4.87 -16.44
C SER A 12 -24.86 -4.57 -17.84
N SER A 13 -24.79 -5.55 -18.74
CA SER A 13 -25.51 -5.53 -20.01
C SER A 13 -26.20 -6.85 -20.20
N SER A 14 -27.51 -6.75 -20.40
CA SER A 14 -28.52 -7.78 -20.58
C SER A 14 -28.36 -8.64 -21.84
N SER A 15 -27.19 -9.24 -22.05
CA SER A 15 -26.95 -10.23 -23.10
C SER A 15 -26.44 -11.52 -22.45
N ALA A 16 -27.27 -12.56 -22.55
CA ALA A 16 -27.24 -13.78 -21.76
C ALA A 16 -26.10 -14.78 -22.06
N ASP A 17 -24.94 -14.35 -22.57
CA ASP A 17 -23.91 -15.27 -23.08
C ASP A 17 -22.48 -14.89 -22.69
N THR A 18 -22.22 -14.61 -21.41
CA THR A 18 -20.85 -14.72 -20.86
C THR A 18 -20.84 -15.74 -19.74
N PRO A 19 -20.02 -16.82 -19.83
CA PRO A 19 -20.02 -17.84 -18.80
C PRO A 19 -19.46 -17.27 -17.50
N PHE A 20 -20.22 -17.38 -16.41
CA PHE A 20 -19.72 -17.23 -15.06
C PHE A 20 -18.43 -18.07 -14.89
N PRO A 21 -17.44 -17.61 -14.09
CA PRO A 21 -16.25 -18.42 -13.85
C PRO A 21 -16.68 -19.77 -13.26
N THR A 22 -16.40 -20.83 -14.00
CA THR A 22 -16.75 -22.20 -13.62
C THR A 22 -16.01 -22.60 -12.34
N VAL A 23 -16.58 -23.53 -11.58
CA VAL A 23 -16.07 -24.03 -10.29
C VAL A 23 -14.58 -24.45 -10.35
N SER A 24 -14.09 -24.83 -11.54
CA SER A 24 -12.71 -25.20 -11.84
C SER A 24 -11.65 -24.11 -11.57
N HIS A 25 -12.02 -22.83 -11.54
CA HIS A 25 -11.07 -21.72 -11.31
C HIS A 25 -10.86 -21.36 -9.83
N ARG A 26 -11.62 -21.96 -8.90
CA ARG A 26 -11.50 -21.67 -7.46
C ARG A 26 -10.20 -22.19 -6.82
N GLU A 27 -9.51 -23.12 -7.47
CA GLU A 27 -8.32 -23.78 -6.93
C GLU A 27 -7.00 -23.19 -7.47
N MET A 28 -7.05 -22.14 -8.31
CA MET A 28 -5.83 -21.51 -8.78
C MET A 28 -5.14 -20.78 -7.63
N PRO A 29 -3.84 -21.07 -7.37
CA PRO A 29 -3.10 -20.37 -6.34
C PRO A 29 -2.99 -18.88 -6.71
N LEU A 30 -3.22 -18.02 -5.73
CA LEU A 30 -2.98 -16.58 -5.86
C LEU A 30 -1.49 -16.34 -6.11
N ARG A 31 -1.15 -15.75 -7.27
CA ARG A 31 0.24 -15.50 -7.68
C ARG A 31 0.44 -14.02 -8.02
N PRO A 32 1.64 -13.46 -7.74
CA PRO A 32 2.02 -12.13 -8.20
C PRO A 32 1.92 -11.96 -9.71
N ALA A 33 1.64 -10.73 -10.15
CA ALA A 33 1.77 -10.38 -11.55
C ALA A 33 3.24 -10.39 -12.01
N ILE A 34 3.46 -10.83 -13.25
CA ILE A 34 4.80 -10.92 -13.83
C ILE A 34 5.27 -9.53 -14.27
N LEU A 35 6.50 -9.17 -13.87
CA LEU A 35 7.14 -7.95 -14.36
C LEU A 35 7.51 -8.11 -15.84
N THR A 36 6.86 -7.33 -16.70
CA THR A 36 7.11 -7.33 -18.15
C THR A 36 8.04 -6.18 -18.60
N ASN A 37 8.14 -5.12 -17.79
CA ASN A 37 9.00 -3.99 -18.09
C ASN A 37 10.45 -4.25 -17.64
N HIS A 38 11.34 -4.40 -18.63
CA HIS A 38 12.74 -4.73 -18.42
C HIS A 38 13.57 -3.55 -17.89
N GLN A 39 13.12 -2.30 -18.10
CA GLN A 39 13.89 -1.11 -17.72
C GLN A 39 13.96 -0.87 -16.21
N ILE A 40 12.96 -1.37 -15.48
CA ILE A 40 12.88 -1.23 -14.02
C ILE A 40 13.39 -2.49 -13.29
N MET A 41 13.83 -3.53 -14.03
CA MET A 41 14.40 -4.73 -13.42
C MET A 41 15.59 -4.38 -12.54
N GLY A 42 15.61 -4.93 -11.33
CA GLY A 42 16.65 -4.65 -10.34
C GLY A 42 16.46 -3.33 -9.58
N SER A 43 15.36 -2.59 -9.80
CA SER A 43 15.02 -1.45 -8.94
C SER A 43 14.89 -1.90 -7.48
N ALA A 44 15.45 -1.10 -6.56
CA ALA A 44 15.32 -1.30 -5.12
C ALA A 44 13.84 -1.34 -4.66
N MET A 45 12.93 -0.75 -5.46
CA MET A 45 11.48 -0.79 -5.19
C MET A 45 10.94 -2.21 -5.01
N PHE A 46 11.47 -3.20 -5.75
CA PHE A 46 10.99 -4.59 -5.66
C PHE A 46 11.49 -5.34 -4.42
N THR A 47 12.44 -4.76 -3.69
CA THR A 47 12.93 -5.22 -2.39
C THR A 47 12.52 -4.32 -1.23
N THR A 48 11.84 -3.20 -1.52
CA THR A 48 11.31 -2.28 -0.52
C THR A 48 10.13 -2.94 0.21
N PRO A 49 10.10 -2.94 1.56
CA PRO A 49 8.97 -3.44 2.32
C PRO A 49 7.73 -2.58 2.09
N ILE A 50 6.61 -3.27 1.80
CA ILE A 50 5.29 -2.67 1.63
C ILE A 50 4.48 -2.99 2.90
N MET A 51 4.27 -1.97 3.71
CA MET A 51 3.51 -2.04 4.95
C MET A 51 2.06 -1.66 4.68
N VAL A 52 1.16 -2.64 4.72
CA VAL A 52 -0.28 -2.41 4.57
C VAL A 52 -0.89 -2.19 5.94
N ILE A 53 -1.46 -1.02 6.21
CA ILE A 53 -2.02 -0.67 7.52
C ILE A 53 -3.54 -0.87 7.50
N ALA A 54 -4.06 -1.70 8.40
CA ALA A 54 -5.48 -2.01 8.51
C ALA A 54 -6.03 -1.77 9.93
N GLY A 55 -7.30 -1.40 10.05
CA GLY A 55 -7.99 -1.29 11.35
C GLY A 55 -7.62 -0.06 12.19
N THR A 56 -7.14 1.03 11.57
CA THR A 56 -6.80 2.29 12.25
C THR A 56 -7.89 3.37 12.13
N ARG A 57 -8.82 3.22 11.18
CA ARG A 57 -9.97 4.10 10.97
C ARG A 57 -11.24 3.26 11.01
N GLY A 58 -12.27 3.72 11.71
CA GLY A 58 -13.54 3.01 11.96
C GLY A 58 -14.41 2.70 10.72
N HIS A 59 -13.84 2.67 9.53
CA HIS A 59 -14.53 2.46 8.26
C HIS A 59 -13.88 1.41 7.35
N THR A 60 -12.74 0.81 7.73
CA THR A 60 -12.13 -0.25 6.92
C THR A 60 -12.75 -1.59 7.26
N SER A 61 -13.42 -2.23 6.29
CA SER A 61 -13.94 -3.58 6.41
C SER A 61 -12.92 -4.64 5.97
N LEU A 62 -13.18 -5.91 6.30
CA LEU A 62 -12.40 -7.04 5.78
C LEU A 62 -12.44 -7.11 4.24
N SER A 63 -13.56 -6.72 3.62
CA SER A 63 -13.69 -6.63 2.16
C SER A 63 -12.78 -5.58 1.56
N ASP A 64 -12.68 -4.39 2.16
CA ASP A 64 -11.82 -3.31 1.67
C ASP A 64 -10.35 -3.71 1.73
N LEU A 65 -9.95 -4.36 2.82
CA LEU A 65 -8.62 -4.93 2.95
C LEU A 65 -8.38 -6.03 1.90
N THR A 66 -9.36 -6.91 1.67
CA THR A 66 -9.24 -7.97 0.66
C THR A 66 -8.96 -7.38 -0.72
N LEU A 67 -9.72 -6.35 -1.13
CA LEU A 67 -9.50 -5.68 -2.41
C LEU A 67 -8.12 -4.99 -2.47
N THR A 68 -7.70 -4.36 -1.37
CA THR A 68 -6.37 -3.75 -1.26
C THR A 68 -5.28 -4.82 -1.49
N LEU A 69 -5.34 -5.94 -0.76
CA LEU A 69 -4.36 -7.03 -0.87
C LEU A 69 -4.36 -7.69 -2.26
N GLN A 70 -5.53 -7.81 -2.89
CA GLN A 70 -5.63 -8.26 -4.28
C GLN A 70 -4.88 -7.32 -5.24
N THR A 71 -5.08 -6.01 -5.11
CA THR A 71 -4.36 -5.04 -5.97
C THR A 71 -2.87 -4.95 -5.67
N VAL A 72 -2.45 -5.19 -4.42
CA VAL A 72 -1.03 -5.33 -4.04
C VAL A 72 -0.41 -6.56 -4.68
N LEU A 73 -1.07 -7.72 -4.60
CA LEU A 73 -0.58 -8.95 -5.26
C LEU A 73 -0.55 -8.80 -6.78
N GLY A 74 -1.52 -8.05 -7.34
CA GLY A 74 -1.59 -7.75 -8.76
C GLY A 74 -0.50 -6.82 -9.30
N GLN A 75 0.37 -6.27 -8.44
CA GLN A 75 1.45 -5.40 -8.89
C GLN A 75 2.55 -6.20 -9.59
N PRO A 76 2.93 -5.87 -10.84
CA PRO A 76 4.03 -6.51 -11.53
C PRO A 76 5.35 -6.36 -10.76
N GLY A 77 6.00 -7.49 -10.44
CA GLY A 77 7.28 -7.51 -9.73
C GLY A 77 7.19 -7.47 -8.20
N VAL A 78 5.99 -7.47 -7.62
CA VAL A 78 5.83 -7.60 -6.16
C VAL A 78 6.38 -8.94 -5.67
N GLN A 79 7.07 -8.91 -4.53
CA GLN A 79 7.54 -10.11 -3.84
C GLN A 79 6.82 -10.22 -2.50
N ASN A 80 6.04 -11.29 -2.31
CA ASN A 80 5.18 -11.47 -1.14
C ASN A 80 5.94 -11.39 0.20
N LYS A 81 7.21 -11.81 0.23
CA LYS A 81 8.07 -11.77 1.42
C LYS A 81 8.34 -10.37 1.96
N TYR A 82 8.18 -9.32 1.14
CA TYR A 82 8.34 -7.92 1.54
C TYR A 82 7.02 -7.23 1.86
N VAL A 83 5.89 -7.95 1.77
CA VAL A 83 4.57 -7.39 2.11
C VAL A 83 4.21 -7.79 3.53
N VAL A 84 3.95 -6.79 4.37
CA VAL A 84 3.54 -6.99 5.77
C VAL A 84 2.24 -6.25 6.04
N VAL A 85 1.23 -6.99 6.49
CA VAL A 85 -0.06 -6.42 6.91
C VAL A 85 0.00 -6.12 8.40
N VAL A 86 0.00 -4.84 8.76
CA VAL A 86 -0.03 -4.36 10.14
C VAL A 86 -1.48 -4.02 10.48
N TYR A 87 -2.03 -4.64 11.53
CA TYR A 87 -3.46 -4.54 11.80
C TYR A 87 -3.82 -4.55 13.28
N ASP A 88 -4.91 -3.87 13.63
CA ASP A 88 -5.53 -4.01 14.95
C ASP A 88 -6.59 -5.13 14.92
N PRO A 89 -6.37 -6.27 15.62
CA PRO A 89 -7.29 -7.41 15.62
C PRO A 89 -8.67 -7.08 16.21
N ARG A 90 -8.82 -5.99 16.98
CA ARG A 90 -10.09 -5.58 17.58
C ARG A 90 -11.05 -4.99 16.54
N HIS A 91 -10.52 -4.37 15.49
CA HIS A 91 -11.31 -3.70 14.46
C HIS A 91 -11.65 -4.59 13.28
N ILE A 92 -10.68 -5.41 12.84
CA ILE A 92 -10.85 -6.32 11.70
C ILE A 92 -10.43 -7.72 12.14
N PRO A 93 -11.38 -8.62 12.46
CA PRO A 93 -11.06 -10.01 12.72
C PRO A 93 -10.55 -10.68 11.43
N ASP A 94 -9.89 -11.83 11.57
CA ASP A 94 -9.45 -12.70 10.46
C ASP A 94 -8.38 -12.14 9.50
N VAL A 95 -7.78 -10.97 9.79
CA VAL A 95 -6.65 -10.44 8.98
C VAL A 95 -5.47 -11.41 8.93
N PHE A 96 -5.23 -12.18 9.98
CA PHE A 96 -4.20 -13.22 9.98
C PHE A 96 -4.47 -14.31 8.94
N ALA A 97 -5.71 -14.83 8.90
CA ALA A 97 -6.11 -15.85 7.94
C ALA A 97 -6.08 -15.30 6.50
N LEU A 98 -6.54 -14.06 6.32
CA LEU A 98 -6.49 -13.36 5.04
C LEU A 98 -5.05 -13.16 4.57
N SER A 99 -4.16 -12.67 5.43
CA SER A 99 -2.75 -12.45 5.09
C SER A 99 -2.07 -13.76 4.66
N ARG A 100 -2.37 -14.87 5.37
CA ARG A 100 -1.90 -16.21 5.01
C ARG A 100 -2.42 -16.66 3.64
N LEU A 101 -3.67 -16.35 3.29
CA LEU A 101 -4.25 -16.67 1.98
C LEU A 101 -3.46 -16.01 0.84
N PHE A 102 -3.01 -14.76 1.02
CA PHE A 102 -2.18 -14.03 0.05
C PHE A 102 -0.68 -14.35 0.17
N ASN A 103 -0.28 -15.25 1.09
CA ASN A 103 1.11 -15.55 1.42
C ASN A 103 1.90 -14.30 1.86
N PHE A 104 1.25 -13.37 2.55
CA PHE A 104 1.86 -12.18 3.15
C PHE A 104 2.13 -12.40 4.63
N SER A 105 3.12 -11.67 5.15
CA SER A 105 3.37 -11.61 6.59
C SER A 105 2.36 -10.68 7.25
N SER A 106 2.03 -10.91 8.53
CA SER A 106 1.13 -10.03 9.27
C SER A 106 1.64 -9.74 10.68
N LYS A 107 1.42 -8.52 11.16
CA LYS A 107 1.77 -8.07 12.51
C LYS A 107 0.55 -7.45 13.18
N ALA A 108 0.07 -8.09 14.24
CA ALA A 108 -0.96 -7.49 15.08
C ALA A 108 -0.35 -6.35 15.91
N ILE A 109 -1.06 -5.22 16.00
CA ILE A 109 -0.79 -4.12 16.92
C ILE A 109 -1.92 -4.08 17.95
N VAL A 110 -1.54 -4.07 19.23
CA VAL A 110 -2.48 -4.00 20.35
C VAL A 110 -1.99 -2.88 21.26
N PRO A 111 -2.83 -1.90 21.62
CA PRO A 111 -2.46 -0.86 22.56
C PRO A 111 -2.17 -1.46 23.94
N GLN A 112 -1.37 -0.72 24.73
CA GLN A 112 -0.99 -1.15 26.08
C GLN A 112 -2.21 -1.34 26.99
N ASN A 113 -3.23 -0.49 26.84
CA ASN A 113 -4.51 -0.65 27.49
C ASN A 113 -5.58 -1.10 26.49
N PHE A 114 -6.35 -2.11 26.85
CA PHE A 114 -7.35 -2.71 25.96
C PHE A 114 -8.48 -1.74 25.54
N ASN A 115 -8.76 -0.74 26.37
CA ASN A 115 -9.80 0.27 26.11
C ASN A 115 -9.29 1.49 25.32
N ASP A 116 -7.97 1.64 25.15
CA ASP A 116 -7.42 2.78 24.42
C ASP A 116 -7.46 2.50 22.91
N THR A 117 -7.71 3.56 22.13
CA THR A 117 -7.53 3.55 20.67
C THR A 117 -6.17 4.13 20.35
N MET A 118 -5.36 3.40 19.57
CA MET A 118 -4.07 3.91 19.15
C MET A 118 -4.27 5.08 18.21
N GLN A 119 -3.55 6.18 18.46
CA GLN A 119 -3.59 7.32 17.55
C GLN A 119 -2.81 6.98 16.28
N TYR A 120 -3.17 7.62 15.17
CA TYR A 120 -2.56 7.34 13.87
C TYR A 120 -1.02 7.46 13.90
N TYR A 121 -0.48 8.47 14.59
CA TYR A 121 0.98 8.63 14.72
C TYR A 121 1.66 7.47 15.47
N GLU A 122 0.98 6.85 16.44
CA GLU A 122 1.51 5.72 17.22
C GLU A 122 1.57 4.47 16.34
N VAL A 123 0.51 4.24 15.56
CA VAL A 123 0.48 3.15 14.60
C VAL A 123 1.58 3.32 13.56
N MET A 124 1.72 4.52 12.99
CA MET A 124 2.78 4.83 12.03
C MET A 124 4.16 4.58 12.62
N GLN A 125 4.41 5.02 13.85
CA GLN A 125 5.68 4.77 14.53
C GLN A 125 5.93 3.25 14.65
N VAL A 126 4.96 2.48 15.12
CA VAL A 126 5.08 1.01 15.20
C VAL A 126 5.34 0.39 13.83
N VAL A 127 4.70 0.88 12.77
CA VAL A 127 4.91 0.41 11.39
C VAL A 127 6.34 0.65 10.92
N PHE A 128 6.88 1.85 11.10
CA PHE A 128 8.26 2.16 10.73
C PHE A 128 9.27 1.34 11.54
N GLU A 129 9.10 1.24 12.85
CA GLU A 129 9.98 0.43 13.71
C GLU A 129 9.91 -1.05 13.34
N THR A 130 8.72 -1.57 13.02
CA THR A 130 8.53 -2.96 12.58
C THR A 130 9.23 -3.20 11.24
N ALA A 131 9.08 -2.28 10.29
CA ALA A 131 9.74 -2.38 8.98
C ALA A 131 11.26 -2.33 9.13
N HIS A 132 11.79 -1.41 9.94
CA HIS A 132 13.22 -1.28 10.18
C HIS A 132 13.80 -2.53 10.86
N ALA A 133 13.09 -3.10 11.84
CA ALA A 133 13.52 -4.32 12.51
C ALA A 133 13.48 -5.56 11.60
N ALA A 134 12.46 -5.69 10.75
CA ALA A 134 12.30 -6.82 9.85
C ALA A 134 13.18 -6.74 8.60
N PHE A 135 13.48 -5.52 8.12
CA PHE A 135 14.20 -5.26 6.88
C PHE A 135 15.28 -4.17 7.08
N PRO A 136 16.31 -4.44 7.90
CA PRO A 136 17.31 -3.42 8.27
C PRO A 136 18.12 -2.90 7.07
N GLU A 137 18.33 -3.73 6.05
CA GLU A 137 19.07 -3.39 4.84
C GLU A 137 18.24 -2.58 3.82
N SER A 138 16.93 -2.40 4.05
CA SER A 138 16.08 -1.67 3.10
C SER A 138 16.20 -0.16 3.31
N PRO A 139 16.70 0.60 2.32
CA PRO A 139 16.83 2.05 2.45
C PRO A 139 15.48 2.77 2.36
N TYR A 140 14.44 2.10 1.86
CA TYR A 140 13.11 2.66 1.66
C TYR A 140 12.05 1.86 2.41
N ILE A 141 10.88 2.47 2.57
CA ILE A 141 9.66 1.86 3.09
C ILE A 141 8.48 2.41 2.32
N THR A 142 7.57 1.53 1.90
CA THR A 142 6.30 1.89 1.28
C THR A 142 5.18 1.60 2.26
N ILE A 143 4.26 2.55 2.41
CA ILE A 143 3.10 2.44 3.31
C ILE A 143 1.84 2.56 2.46
N VAL A 144 0.90 1.64 2.66
CA VAL A 144 -0.39 1.60 1.98
C VAL A 144 -1.49 1.46 3.03
N GLU A 145 -2.41 2.41 3.09
CA GLU A 145 -3.59 2.32 3.95
C GLU A 145 -4.63 1.36 3.34
N ALA A 146 -5.27 0.55 4.18
CA ALA A 146 -6.32 -0.36 3.75
C ALA A 146 -7.57 0.38 3.29
N GLY A 147 -8.18 -0.11 2.21
CA GLY A 147 -9.27 0.56 1.49
C GLY A 147 -8.82 1.31 0.24
N LEU A 148 -7.51 1.32 -0.04
CA LEU A 148 -6.98 1.82 -1.30
C LEU A 148 -6.88 0.71 -2.34
N LEU A 149 -7.32 1.02 -3.55
CA LEU A 149 -7.06 0.17 -4.71
C LEU A 149 -5.81 0.71 -5.40
N LEU A 150 -4.78 -0.13 -5.56
CA LEU A 150 -3.57 0.26 -6.26
C LEU A 150 -3.77 0.12 -7.77
N ALA A 151 -3.37 1.15 -8.52
CA ALA A 151 -3.29 1.06 -9.97
C ALA A 151 -2.26 -0.03 -10.38
N PRO A 152 -2.43 -0.72 -11.51
CA PRO A 152 -1.54 -1.81 -11.94
C PRO A 152 -0.07 -1.41 -12.14
N ASP A 153 0.20 -0.11 -12.28
CA ASP A 153 1.51 0.48 -12.49
C ASP A 153 2.09 1.15 -11.24
N PHE A 154 1.46 1.02 -10.06
CA PHE A 154 1.90 1.69 -8.83
C PHE A 154 3.37 1.43 -8.48
N LEU A 155 3.83 0.16 -8.57
CA LEU A 155 5.24 -0.15 -8.33
C LEU A 155 6.16 0.40 -9.42
N ALA A 156 5.72 0.39 -10.68
CA ALA A 156 6.50 0.91 -11.80
C ALA A 156 6.66 2.43 -11.72
N TYR A 157 5.56 3.14 -11.42
CA TYR A 157 5.54 4.57 -11.12
C TYR A 157 6.52 4.90 -9.99
N THR A 158 6.37 4.23 -8.84
CA THR A 158 7.24 4.47 -7.68
C THR A 158 8.71 4.17 -7.99
N ALA A 159 8.99 3.06 -8.70
CA ALA A 159 10.35 2.68 -9.10
C ALA A 159 11.02 3.73 -9.98
N SER A 160 10.28 4.36 -10.90
CA SER A 160 10.80 5.41 -11.79
C SER A 160 11.16 6.69 -11.04
N LEU A 161 10.46 7.00 -9.95
CA LEU A 161 10.67 8.21 -9.14
C LEU A 161 11.62 8.00 -7.96
N LEU A 162 11.91 6.74 -7.59
CA LEU A 162 12.73 6.39 -6.44
C LEU A 162 14.08 7.13 -6.36
N PRO A 163 14.82 7.35 -7.47
CA PRO A 163 16.06 8.12 -7.44
C PRO A 163 15.90 9.55 -6.91
N LEU A 164 14.72 10.17 -7.05
CA LEU A 164 14.45 11.53 -6.58
C LEU A 164 14.50 11.64 -5.06
N LEU A 165 14.31 10.55 -4.31
CA LEU A 165 14.40 10.57 -2.84
C LEU A 165 15.82 10.85 -2.32
N HIS A 166 16.83 10.89 -3.19
CA HIS A 166 18.18 11.35 -2.80
C HIS A 166 18.28 12.88 -2.69
N ASP A 167 17.33 13.64 -3.27
CA ASP A 167 17.25 15.08 -3.07
C ASP A 167 16.77 15.37 -1.63
N PRO A 168 17.54 16.12 -0.81
CA PRO A 168 17.16 16.44 0.56
C PRO A 168 15.88 17.28 0.67
N ASN A 169 15.43 17.92 -0.43
CA ASN A 169 14.20 18.71 -0.47
C ASN A 169 12.96 17.87 -0.80
N ILE A 170 13.10 16.55 -0.95
CA ILE A 170 11.99 15.64 -1.25
C ILE A 170 11.80 14.71 -0.05
N LEU A 171 10.68 14.89 0.64
CA LEU A 171 10.30 14.05 1.78
C LEU A 171 9.97 12.62 1.33
N GLY A 172 9.12 12.49 0.30
CA GLY A 172 8.55 11.22 -0.11
C GLY A 172 7.87 11.27 -1.47
N ILE A 173 7.55 10.09 -1.99
CA ILE A 173 6.73 9.90 -3.19
C ILE A 173 5.36 9.41 -2.75
N SER A 174 4.28 10.09 -3.14
CA SER A 174 2.91 9.64 -2.92
C SER A 174 2.22 9.31 -4.25
N ALA A 175 1.37 8.29 -4.22
CA ALA A 175 0.48 7.95 -5.33
C ALA A 175 -0.89 8.64 -5.24
N TRP A 176 -1.10 9.50 -4.22
CA TRP A 176 -2.38 10.19 -4.04
C TRP A 176 -2.31 11.65 -4.46
N ASN A 177 -3.19 12.03 -5.39
CA ASN A 177 -3.47 13.42 -5.72
C ASN A 177 -4.87 13.80 -5.18
N PRO A 178 -4.96 14.65 -4.13
CA PRO A 178 -6.25 15.06 -3.55
C PRO A 178 -7.12 15.85 -4.53
N ASN A 179 -6.52 16.46 -5.55
CA ASN A 179 -7.21 17.22 -6.59
C ASN A 179 -7.38 16.44 -7.89
N GLY A 180 -7.04 15.15 -7.93
CA GLY A 180 -6.96 14.38 -9.17
C GLY A 180 -8.31 13.90 -9.72
N TYR A 181 -9.36 14.72 -9.75
CA TYR A 181 -10.70 14.27 -10.20
C TYR A 181 -10.74 13.92 -11.70
N LEU A 182 -11.73 13.12 -12.11
CA LEU A 182 -11.83 12.46 -13.44
C LEU A 182 -11.58 13.40 -14.64
N ASN A 183 -11.97 14.67 -14.53
CA ASN A 183 -11.90 15.64 -15.64
C ASN A 183 -10.80 16.70 -15.47
N VAL A 184 -9.98 16.61 -14.43
CA VAL A 184 -8.92 17.60 -14.14
C VAL A 184 -7.51 16.98 -14.08
N SER A 185 -7.42 15.65 -14.20
CA SER A 185 -6.16 14.90 -14.16
C SER A 185 -6.06 13.97 -15.37
N THR A 186 -5.85 14.54 -16.54
CA THR A 186 -5.89 13.81 -17.84
C THR A 186 -4.54 13.27 -18.31
N ARG A 187 -3.44 13.65 -17.64
CA ARG A 187 -2.07 13.31 -18.05
C ARG A 187 -1.38 12.35 -17.07
N PRO A 188 -1.35 11.03 -17.37
CA PRO A 188 -0.74 10.00 -16.50
C PRO A 188 0.78 10.05 -16.43
N ASP A 189 1.43 10.80 -17.32
CA ASP A 189 2.88 10.92 -17.43
C ASP A 189 3.47 12.06 -16.57
N LEU A 190 2.63 12.80 -15.85
CA LEU A 190 3.05 13.94 -15.04
C LEU A 190 3.14 13.60 -13.55
N ALA A 191 4.22 14.05 -12.93
CA ALA A 191 4.39 14.10 -11.47
C ALA A 191 4.53 15.55 -11.01
N TYR A 192 4.01 15.86 -9.83
CA TYR A 192 4.02 17.20 -9.26
C TYR A 192 4.80 17.22 -7.94
N ARG A 193 5.51 18.32 -7.68
CA ARG A 193 6.03 18.65 -6.35
C ARG A 193 4.97 19.45 -5.61
N VAL A 194 4.66 19.02 -4.40
CA VAL A 194 3.69 19.67 -3.51
C VAL A 194 4.30 19.81 -2.13
N GLU A 195 3.90 20.86 -1.41
CA GLU A 195 4.39 21.12 -0.03
C GLU A 195 3.61 20.30 1.01
N ASP A 196 2.35 19.97 0.72
CA ASP A 196 1.51 19.16 1.59
C ASP A 196 1.71 17.67 1.31
N PHE A 197 1.68 16.85 2.36
CA PHE A 197 1.89 15.40 2.27
C PHE A 197 0.56 14.64 2.37
N PRO A 198 -0.03 14.20 1.25
CA PRO A 198 -1.36 13.60 1.23
C PRO A 198 -1.42 12.18 1.82
N GLY A 199 -0.28 11.47 1.85
CA GLY A 199 -0.16 10.12 2.39
C GLY A 199 -0.94 9.05 1.61
N MET A 200 -1.72 8.21 2.32
CA MET A 200 -2.51 7.09 1.81
C MET A 200 -1.69 5.93 1.21
N ALA A 201 -0.96 6.17 0.12
CA ALA A 201 -0.03 5.22 -0.48
C ALA A 201 1.26 5.97 -0.85
N PHE A 202 2.33 5.75 -0.10
CA PHE A 202 3.54 6.54 -0.23
C PHE A 202 4.81 5.79 0.13
N THR A 203 5.94 6.28 -0.37
CA THR A 203 7.28 5.72 -0.14
C THR A 203 8.21 6.80 0.41
N LEU A 204 8.98 6.43 1.43
CA LEU A 204 9.96 7.29 2.11
C LEU A 204 11.30 6.58 2.20
N ARG A 205 12.36 7.36 2.43
CA ARG A 205 13.63 6.84 2.94
C ARG A 205 13.51 6.50 4.41
N MET A 206 13.99 5.31 4.78
CA MET A 206 14.08 4.88 6.17
C MET A 206 14.97 5.83 6.98
N ASP A 207 16.05 6.32 6.37
CA ASP A 207 16.93 7.31 6.98
C ASP A 207 16.21 8.62 7.36
N THR A 208 15.31 9.12 6.52
CA THR A 208 14.52 10.32 6.81
C THR A 208 13.63 10.08 8.03
N TYR A 209 13.03 8.90 8.13
CA TYR A 209 12.30 8.52 9.34
C TYR A 209 13.20 8.51 10.58
N LEU A 210 14.33 7.79 10.53
CA LEU A 210 15.21 7.58 11.68
C LEU A 210 15.85 8.89 12.19
N LYS A 211 16.23 9.80 11.29
CA LYS A 211 16.93 11.04 11.61
C LYS A 211 16.00 12.20 11.96
N GLU A 212 14.84 12.28 11.31
CA GLU A 212 14.01 13.50 11.36
C GLU A 212 12.61 13.27 11.92
N LEU A 213 11.94 12.19 11.50
CA LEU A 213 10.51 11.98 11.84
C LEU A 213 10.32 11.23 13.16
N ARG A 214 11.24 10.33 13.54
CA ARG A 214 11.09 9.43 14.69
C ARG A 214 10.73 10.14 15.99
N THR A 215 11.31 11.32 16.24
CA THR A 215 11.04 12.13 17.44
C THR A 215 9.89 13.12 17.28
N LYS A 216 9.41 13.32 16.04
CA LYS A 216 8.40 14.33 15.66
C LYS A 216 7.11 13.71 15.11
N MET A 217 6.90 12.40 15.30
CA MET A 217 5.74 11.66 14.77
C MET A 217 4.42 12.31 15.18
N LYS A 218 4.31 12.75 16.43
CA LYS A 218 3.11 13.43 16.92
C LYS A 218 2.84 14.74 16.18
N GLU A 219 3.85 15.52 15.86
CA GLU A 219 3.70 16.79 15.12
C GLU A 219 3.37 16.55 13.65
N CYS A 220 4.03 15.57 13.03
CA CYS A 220 3.85 15.22 11.62
C CYS A 220 2.45 14.64 11.33
N CYS A 221 1.93 13.83 12.24
CA CYS A 221 0.76 12.98 11.99
C CYS A 221 -0.44 13.33 12.89
N ASN A 222 -0.48 14.53 13.50
CA ASN A 222 -1.56 14.94 14.42
C ASN A 222 -2.88 15.33 13.74
N ARG A 223 -2.80 15.78 12.48
CA ARG A 223 -3.91 16.47 11.79
C ARG A 223 -4.69 15.57 10.84
N ARG A 224 -4.70 14.26 11.07
CA ARG A 224 -5.28 13.26 10.17
C ARG A 224 -6.35 12.40 10.79
#